data_AF-A0A8T6NU83-F1
#
_entry.id   AF-A0A8T6NU83-F1
#
_cell.length_a   1.000
_cell.length_b   1.000
_cell.length_c   1.000
_cell.angle_alpha   90.00
_cell.angle_beta   90.00
_cell.angle_gamma   90.00
#
_symmetry.space_group_name_H-M   'P 1'
#
loop_
_entity.id
_entity.type
_entity.pdbx_description
1 polymer ?
#
loop_
_entity_poly.entity_id
_entity_poly.type
_entity_poly.pdbx_seq_one_letter_code
_entity_poly.pdbx_strand_id
1 'polypeptide(L)'
;MEHDTTLDRAHALIQSGDTAEARDLLLAVVERDPANIAAWEALVRITPEPAQALHYLEELLARDPENEWAAARRDQLLGRTTAMQVATTPNGGRPRRRDTPSVERRSRLAAWWSQVRADWRLFRQNRLALLGLVLIGLFGVMALSHPILMETVWVRGIYHPEVGYDLNYAPWPAPPVFPEHILGLDGQGRDILSQLLASTQPSFVVAFTAALTTAVVSTVFASLGAYFRGPLDAVLSNISDALLLIPVPILMIIIGSRFYSEIGSLEFGLLYGILAGASSAAIVMRSHALKLMNWPFMEAAELTGAGPGYIISRHLVPHMLPLVAVHMMLTVTGAVVAEGFIAFLGLATEARLNWGTMVYNAISFLQIKPDLPWAQILAPSLSLSLFAAAFYFVARGLQDVADPRIKGER
;
A
#
# COMPACT_ATOMS: atom_id res chain seq x y z
N MET A 1 55.59 9.08 11.42
CA MET A 1 54.42 8.29 11.84
C MET A 1 54.70 6.85 11.42
N GLU A 2 55.30 6.06 12.30
CA GLU A 2 55.42 4.61 12.10
C GLU A 2 53.99 4.05 12.05
N HIS A 3 53.61 3.40 10.95
CA HIS A 3 52.41 2.57 10.92
C HIS A 3 52.60 1.43 11.91
N ASP A 4 51.75 1.34 12.92
CA ASP A 4 51.80 0.26 13.91
C ASP A 4 51.32 -1.05 13.27
N THR A 5 52.27 -1.77 12.67
CA THR A 5 52.06 -3.06 11.98
C THR A 5 51.38 -4.10 12.86
N THR A 6 51.40 -3.91 14.19
CA THR A 6 50.75 -4.76 15.19
C THR A 6 49.23 -4.62 15.16
N LEU A 7 48.71 -3.39 15.02
CA LEU A 7 47.26 -3.12 14.98
C LEU A 7 46.65 -3.64 13.67
N ASP A 8 47.34 -3.44 12.54
CA ASP A 8 46.91 -3.97 11.24
C ASP A 8 46.86 -5.50 11.24
N ARG A 9 47.83 -6.15 11.90
CA ARG A 9 47.87 -7.61 12.08
C ARG A 9 46.72 -8.09 12.97
N ALA A 10 46.41 -7.37 14.05
CA ALA A 10 45.25 -7.68 14.89
C ALA A 10 43.93 -7.56 14.09
N HIS A 11 43.78 -6.53 13.25
CA HIS A 11 42.60 -6.38 12.39
C HIS A 11 42.47 -7.52 11.37
N ALA A 12 43.58 -7.98 10.80
CA ALA A 12 43.57 -9.14 9.91
C ALA A 12 43.13 -10.44 10.62
N LEU A 13 43.56 -10.65 11.86
CA LEU A 13 43.15 -11.81 12.68
C LEU A 13 41.67 -11.77 13.07
N ILE A 14 41.12 -10.57 13.32
CA ILE A 14 39.68 -10.39 13.55
C ILE A 14 38.88 -10.80 12.30
N GLN A 15 39.36 -10.44 11.11
CA GLN A 15 38.71 -10.82 9.84
C GLN A 15 38.80 -12.33 9.55
N SER A 16 39.87 -13.00 9.97
CA SER A 16 40.02 -14.45 9.85
C SER A 16 39.31 -15.25 10.95
N GLY A 17 38.72 -14.58 11.95
CA GLY A 17 37.97 -15.19 13.04
C GLY A 17 38.80 -15.63 14.25
N ASP A 18 40.11 -15.35 14.27
CA ASP A 18 40.99 -15.68 15.40
C ASP A 18 41.00 -14.55 16.44
N THR A 19 39.92 -14.51 17.22
CA THR A 19 39.69 -13.46 18.23
C THR A 19 40.55 -13.61 19.49
N ALA A 20 41.18 -14.76 19.71
CA ALA A 20 42.07 -14.98 20.85
C ALA A 20 43.43 -14.32 20.60
N GLU A 21 44.08 -14.63 19.48
CA GLU A 21 45.37 -14.04 19.12
C GLU A 21 45.23 -12.53 18.84
N ALA A 22 44.13 -12.10 18.22
CA ALA A 22 43.85 -10.68 18.01
C ALA A 22 43.77 -9.89 19.32
N ARG A 23 43.17 -10.47 20.36
CA ARG A 23 43.04 -9.83 21.68
C ARG A 23 44.39 -9.63 22.36
N ASP A 24 45.27 -10.63 22.32
CA ASP A 24 46.60 -10.53 22.93
C ASP A 24 47.43 -9.43 22.26
N LEU A 25 47.35 -9.32 20.93
CA LEU A 25 48.00 -8.24 20.19
C LEU A 25 47.43 -6.86 20.51
N LEU A 26 46.11 -6.74 20.62
CA LEU A 26 45.47 -5.46 20.96
C LEU A 26 45.79 -5.02 22.39
N LEU A 27 45.88 -5.96 23.35
CA LEU A 27 46.34 -5.66 24.70
C LEU A 27 47.79 -5.16 24.68
N ALA A 28 48.68 -5.78 23.91
CA ALA A 28 50.06 -5.32 23.77
C ALA A 28 50.15 -3.92 23.14
N VAL A 29 49.29 -3.60 22.17
CA VAL A 29 49.20 -2.26 21.56
C VAL A 29 48.75 -1.23 22.60
N VAL A 30 47.73 -1.54 23.39
CA VAL A 30 47.19 -0.65 24.43
C VAL A 30 48.15 -0.48 25.61
N GLU A 31 48.93 -1.52 25.96
CA GLU A 31 49.99 -1.42 26.97
C GLU A 31 51.15 -0.51 26.50
N ARG A 32 51.48 -0.56 25.21
CA ARG A 32 52.55 0.26 24.61
C ARG A 32 52.11 1.70 24.39
N ASP A 33 50.88 1.90 23.92
CA ASP A 33 50.27 3.20 23.67
C ASP A 33 48.84 3.25 24.23
N PRO A 34 48.70 3.62 25.52
CA PRO A 34 47.39 3.72 26.15
C PRO A 34 46.47 4.75 25.49
N ALA A 35 46.97 5.69 24.68
CA ALA A 35 46.17 6.72 24.01
C ALA A 35 45.55 6.25 22.68
N ASN A 36 45.86 5.03 22.23
CA ASN A 36 45.36 4.50 20.96
C ASN A 36 43.88 4.09 21.06
N ILE A 37 42.98 5.01 20.68
CA ILE A 37 41.52 4.83 20.72
C ILE A 37 41.08 3.64 19.86
N ALA A 38 41.67 3.46 18.67
CA ALA A 38 41.28 2.41 17.73
C ALA A 38 41.52 1.00 18.32
N ALA A 39 42.61 0.81 19.07
CA ALA A 39 42.91 -0.47 19.72
C ALA A 39 41.90 -0.79 20.84
N TRP A 40 41.52 0.22 21.63
CA TRP A 40 40.47 0.10 22.65
C TRP A 40 39.09 -0.21 22.05
N GLU A 41 38.71 0.45 20.95
CA GLU A 41 37.45 0.14 20.24
C GLU A 41 37.44 -1.30 19.72
N ALA A 42 38.55 -1.76 19.15
CA ALA A 42 38.70 -3.13 18.67
C ALA A 42 38.59 -4.15 19.81
N LEU A 43 39.22 -3.90 20.97
CA LEU A 43 39.12 -4.75 22.16
C LEU A 43 37.67 -4.92 22.63
N VAL A 44 36.91 -3.82 22.69
CA VAL A 44 35.50 -3.85 23.09
C VAL A 44 34.65 -4.67 22.11
N ARG A 45 34.94 -4.61 20.81
CA ARG A 45 34.16 -5.32 19.78
C ARG A 45 34.36 -6.83 19.81
N ILE A 46 35.56 -7.29 20.15
CA ILE A 46 35.89 -8.72 20.15
C ILE A 46 35.66 -9.41 21.49
N THR A 47 35.49 -8.65 22.58
CA THR A 47 35.33 -9.21 23.93
C THR A 47 33.90 -9.70 24.16
N PRO A 48 33.69 -11.03 24.34
CA PRO A 48 32.34 -11.58 24.51
C PRO A 48 31.80 -11.40 25.94
N GLU A 49 32.69 -11.26 26.93
CA GLU A 49 32.29 -11.15 28.33
C GLU A 49 31.84 -9.72 28.69
N PRO A 50 30.59 -9.52 29.14
CA PRO A 50 30.03 -8.19 29.36
C PRO A 50 30.78 -7.35 30.41
N ALA A 51 31.28 -7.99 31.47
CA ALA A 51 32.01 -7.31 32.53
C ALA A 51 33.37 -6.78 32.05
N GLN A 52 34.08 -7.58 31.26
CA GLN A 52 35.38 -7.21 30.71
C GLN A 52 35.24 -6.16 29.60
N ALA A 53 34.21 -6.26 28.75
CA ALA A 53 33.90 -5.24 27.75
C ALA A 53 33.51 -3.89 28.40
N LEU A 54 32.85 -3.91 29.56
CA LEU A 54 32.52 -2.70 30.31
C LEU A 54 33.78 -2.01 30.85
N HIS A 55 34.74 -2.78 31.39
CA HIS A 55 36.02 -2.25 31.83
C HIS A 55 36.77 -1.54 30.69
N TYR A 56 36.84 -2.15 29.51
CA TYR A 56 37.48 -1.52 28.34
C TYR A 56 36.73 -0.27 27.83
N LEU A 57 35.41 -0.23 27.96
CA LEU A 57 34.61 0.96 27.66
C LEU A 57 34.86 2.10 28.63
N GLU A 58 35.05 1.82 29.92
CA GLU A 58 35.41 2.82 30.92
C GLU A 58 36.80 3.40 30.65
N GLU A 59 37.77 2.55 30.33
CA GLU A 59 39.11 2.99 29.93
C GLU A 59 39.10 3.83 28.64
N LEU A 60 38.28 3.45 27.65
CA LEU A 60 38.14 4.22 26.42
C LEU A 60 37.46 5.59 26.67
N LEU A 61 36.37 5.64 27.43
CA LEU A 61 35.65 6.88 27.74
C LEU A 61 36.44 7.81 28.67
N ALA A 62 37.36 7.28 29.47
CA ALA A 62 38.30 8.10 30.25
C ALA A 62 39.28 8.87 29.35
N ARG A 63 39.51 8.39 28.11
CA ARG A 63 40.45 8.99 27.15
C ARG A 63 39.75 9.79 26.06
N ASP A 64 38.57 9.34 25.64
CA ASP A 64 37.71 10.02 24.67
C ASP A 64 36.27 10.16 25.21
N PRO A 65 36.02 11.19 26.04
CA PRO A 65 34.71 11.40 26.66
C PRO A 65 33.59 11.73 25.67
N GLU A 66 33.92 12.19 24.46
CA GLU A 66 32.96 12.57 23.41
C GLU A 66 32.58 11.40 22.48
N ASN A 67 33.11 10.19 22.72
CA ASN A 67 32.79 9.02 21.91
C ASN A 67 31.35 8.53 22.12
N GLU A 68 30.43 9.01 21.27
CA GLU A 68 29.00 8.68 21.33
C GLU A 68 28.71 7.17 21.24
N TRP A 69 29.50 6.43 20.43
CA TRP A 69 29.35 4.99 20.28
C TRP A 69 29.67 4.25 21.59
N ALA A 70 30.76 4.61 22.25
CA ALA A 70 31.18 3.98 23.49
C ALA A 70 30.22 4.29 24.64
N ALA A 71 29.73 5.54 24.74
CA ALA A 71 28.74 5.93 25.72
C ALA A 71 27.42 5.14 25.55
N ALA A 72 26.91 5.03 24.33
CA ALA A 72 25.70 4.26 24.03
C ALA A 72 25.89 2.76 24.31
N ARG A 73 27.08 2.20 24.01
CA ARG A 73 27.38 0.79 24.24
C ARG A 73 27.52 0.45 25.72
N ARG A 74 28.11 1.33 26.53
CA ARG A 74 28.20 1.20 27.99
C ARG A 74 26.81 1.13 28.62
N ASP A 75 25.93 2.07 28.26
CA ASP A 75 24.57 2.14 28.80
C ASP A 75 23.75 0.89 28.43
N GLN A 76 23.95 0.35 27.23
CA GLN A 76 23.35 -0.92 26.79
C GLN A 76 23.83 -2.13 27.63
N LEU A 77 25.12 -2.20 27.95
CA LEU A 77 25.69 -3.30 28.74
C LEU A 77 25.26 -3.20 30.21
N LEU A 78 25.27 -2.01 30.81
CA LEU A 78 24.77 -1.77 32.18
C LEU A 78 23.29 -2.18 32.33
N GLY A 79 22.45 -1.90 31.33
CA GLY A 79 21.06 -2.34 31.31
C GLY A 79 20.89 -3.87 31.28
N ARG A 80 21.77 -4.58 30.56
CA ARG A 80 21.77 -6.06 30.50
C ARG A 80 22.28 -6.70 31.79
N THR A 81 23.35 -6.16 32.38
CA THR A 81 23.93 -6.67 33.64
C THR A 81 22.93 -6.53 34.79
N THR A 82 22.22 -5.40 34.86
CA THR A 82 21.17 -5.16 35.85
C THR A 82 20.01 -6.15 35.68
N ALA A 83 19.58 -6.42 34.44
CA ALA A 83 18.53 -7.39 34.16
C ALA A 83 18.95 -8.84 34.51
N MET A 84 20.22 -9.21 34.28
CA MET A 84 20.76 -10.51 34.67
C MET A 84 20.91 -10.68 36.18
N GLN A 85 21.32 -9.65 36.92
CA GLN A 85 21.42 -9.70 38.39
C GLN A 85 20.05 -9.80 39.07
N VAL A 86 19.01 -9.17 38.52
CA VAL A 86 17.63 -9.30 39.01
C VAL A 86 17.08 -10.71 38.77
N ALA A 87 17.57 -11.43 37.74
CA ALA A 87 17.17 -12.80 37.44
C ALA A 87 17.86 -13.85 38.33
N THR A 88 18.99 -13.53 38.97
CA THR A 88 19.79 -14.49 39.76
C THR A 88 19.58 -14.40 41.27
N THR A 89 18.82 -13.42 41.79
CA THR A 89 18.40 -13.44 43.20
C THR A 89 17.41 -14.58 43.48
N PRO A 90 17.75 -15.57 44.32
CA PRO A 90 16.82 -16.62 44.69
C PRO A 90 15.92 -16.06 45.79
N ASN A 91 14.82 -15.41 45.42
CA ASN A 91 13.76 -15.15 46.38
C ASN A 91 12.40 -15.56 45.83
N GLY A 92 11.80 -16.52 46.55
CA GLY A 92 10.54 -17.14 46.23
C GLY A 92 9.41 -16.11 46.22
N GLY A 93 8.97 -15.77 45.02
CA GLY A 93 7.74 -15.05 44.79
C GLY A 93 7.40 -15.23 43.32
N ARG A 94 6.39 -16.06 43.03
CA ARG A 94 5.79 -16.09 41.69
C ARG A 94 5.56 -14.64 41.27
N PRO A 95 6.13 -14.17 40.14
CA PRO A 95 5.78 -12.84 39.67
C PRO A 95 4.28 -12.89 39.41
N ARG A 96 3.50 -12.17 40.22
CA ARG A 96 2.11 -11.89 39.88
C ARG A 96 2.19 -11.23 38.51
N ARG A 97 1.73 -11.93 37.48
CA ARG A 97 1.38 -11.35 36.19
C ARG A 97 0.50 -10.14 36.50
N ARG A 98 1.09 -8.95 36.48
CA ARG A 98 0.32 -7.72 36.36
C ARG A 98 -0.15 -7.75 34.91
N ASP A 99 -1.37 -8.23 34.73
CA ASP A 99 -2.11 -8.00 33.51
C ASP A 99 -2.26 -6.48 33.36
N THR A 100 -1.33 -5.85 32.62
CA THR A 100 -1.52 -4.50 32.08
C THR A 100 -1.73 -4.57 30.56
N PRO A 101 -2.82 -5.20 30.08
CA PRO A 101 -3.17 -5.19 28.66
C PRO A 101 -3.48 -3.78 28.13
N SER A 102 -3.73 -2.80 29.00
CA SER A 102 -4.10 -1.43 28.63
C SER A 102 -2.90 -0.54 28.24
N VAL A 103 -1.71 -0.76 28.81
CA VAL A 103 -0.53 0.08 28.54
C VAL A 103 0.14 -0.32 27.22
N GLU A 104 0.20 -1.63 26.94
CA GLU A 104 0.79 -2.16 25.70
C GLU A 104 -0.09 -1.91 24.45
N ARG A 105 -1.42 -1.81 24.63
CA ARG A 105 -2.34 -1.41 23.54
C ARG A 105 -2.18 0.07 23.17
N ARG A 106 -2.00 0.93 24.18
CA ARG A 106 -1.82 2.38 23.99
C ARG A 106 -0.50 2.71 23.28
N SER A 107 0.58 2.00 23.60
CA SER A 107 1.88 2.19 22.94
C SER A 107 1.88 1.73 21.46
N ARG A 108 1.20 0.61 21.15
CA ARG A 108 1.10 0.11 19.76
C ARG A 108 0.24 1.00 18.86
N LEU A 109 -0.87 1.54 19.39
CA LEU A 109 -1.69 2.50 18.66
C LEU A 109 -0.92 3.81 18.42
N ALA A 110 -0.22 4.31 19.44
CA ALA A 110 0.62 5.50 19.29
C ALA A 110 1.73 5.31 18.24
N ALA A 111 2.40 4.15 18.24
CA ALA A 111 3.43 3.80 17.25
C ALA A 111 2.87 3.67 15.83
N TRP A 112 1.69 3.08 15.67
CA TRP A 112 1.00 3.02 14.38
C TRP A 112 0.63 4.42 13.87
N TRP A 113 0.09 5.28 14.74
CA TRP A 113 -0.23 6.67 14.38
C TRP A 113 1.00 7.49 14.03
N SER A 114 2.15 7.28 14.68
CA SER A 114 3.39 7.94 14.30
C SER A 114 3.88 7.48 12.92
N GLN A 115 3.74 6.18 12.61
CA GLN A 115 4.10 5.64 11.30
C GLN A 115 3.20 6.23 10.20
N VAL A 116 1.89 6.23 10.41
CA VAL A 116 0.92 6.84 9.48
C VAL A 116 1.20 8.33 9.28
N ARG A 117 1.56 9.07 10.33
CA ARG A 117 1.96 10.48 10.20
C ARG A 117 3.26 10.65 9.41
N ALA A 118 4.24 9.77 9.60
CA ALA A 118 5.48 9.79 8.82
C ALA A 118 5.22 9.51 7.34
N ASP A 119 4.43 8.46 7.06
CA ASP A 119 4.01 8.06 5.73
C ASP A 119 3.18 9.18 5.04
N TRP A 120 2.31 9.86 5.77
CA TRP A 120 1.54 11.01 5.26
C TRP A 120 2.42 12.20 4.89
N ARG A 121 3.48 12.47 5.67
CA ARG A 121 4.43 13.54 5.33
C ARG A 121 5.13 13.26 4.01
N LEU A 122 5.53 12.01 3.77
CA LEU A 122 6.13 11.59 2.50
C LEU A 122 5.11 11.69 1.35
N PHE A 123 3.89 11.19 1.55
CA PHE A 123 2.82 11.25 0.57
C PHE A 123 2.51 12.69 0.12
N ARG A 124 2.44 13.64 1.07
CA ARG A 124 2.16 15.05 0.78
C ARG A 124 3.25 15.77 0.01
N GLN A 125 4.48 15.24 -0.03
CA GLN A 125 5.55 15.83 -0.84
C GLN A 125 5.35 15.54 -2.32
N ASN A 126 4.61 14.47 -2.67
CA ASN A 126 4.31 14.14 -4.05
C ASN A 126 3.08 14.94 -4.55
N ARG A 127 3.34 15.91 -5.44
CA ARG A 127 2.30 16.76 -6.04
C ARG A 127 1.27 15.99 -6.84
N LEU A 128 1.67 14.91 -7.52
CA LEU A 128 0.75 14.05 -8.27
C LEU A 128 -0.20 13.33 -7.30
N ALA A 129 0.33 12.80 -6.20
CA ALA A 129 -0.46 12.12 -5.19
C ALA A 129 -1.53 13.03 -4.56
N LEU A 130 -1.17 14.30 -4.29
CA LEU A 130 -2.12 15.32 -3.83
C LEU A 130 -3.18 15.65 -4.89
N LEU A 131 -2.79 15.78 -6.16
CA LEU A 131 -3.73 15.99 -7.27
C LEU A 131 -4.74 14.83 -7.35
N GLY A 132 -4.26 13.59 -7.22
CA GLY A 132 -5.11 12.40 -7.18
C GLY A 132 -6.14 12.45 -6.04
N LEU A 133 -5.73 12.82 -4.83
CA LEU A 133 -6.66 12.99 -3.70
C LEU A 133 -7.70 14.09 -3.93
N VAL A 134 -7.29 15.22 -4.50
CA VAL A 134 -8.21 16.33 -4.83
C VAL A 134 -9.23 15.87 -5.86
N LEU A 135 -8.80 15.14 -6.89
CA LEU A 135 -9.71 14.59 -7.91
C LEU A 135 -10.68 13.56 -7.31
N ILE A 136 -10.22 12.62 -6.47
CA ILE A 136 -11.11 11.69 -5.77
C ILE A 136 -12.14 12.46 -4.92
N GLY A 137 -11.70 13.50 -4.20
CA GLY A 137 -12.59 14.36 -3.42
C GLY A 137 -13.64 15.07 -4.29
N LEU A 138 -13.22 15.61 -5.45
CA LEU A 138 -14.12 16.25 -6.41
C LEU A 138 -15.18 15.29 -6.94
N PHE A 139 -14.78 14.09 -7.37
CA PHE A 139 -15.74 13.07 -7.79
C PHE A 139 -16.62 12.60 -6.62
N GLY A 140 -16.09 12.54 -5.40
CA GLY A 140 -16.90 12.26 -4.20
C GLY A 140 -18.01 13.30 -4.00
N VAL A 141 -17.69 14.59 -4.20
CA VAL A 141 -18.70 15.66 -4.18
C VAL A 141 -19.70 15.49 -5.32
N MET A 142 -19.26 15.14 -6.53
CA MET A 142 -20.17 14.85 -7.66
C MET A 142 -21.15 13.72 -7.33
N ALA A 143 -20.66 12.60 -6.77
CA ALA A 143 -21.48 11.45 -6.39
C ALA A 143 -22.54 11.80 -5.34
N LEU A 144 -22.23 12.70 -4.40
CA LEU A 144 -23.16 13.17 -3.38
C LEU A 144 -24.11 14.25 -3.92
N SER A 145 -23.67 15.06 -4.88
CA SER A 145 -24.47 16.15 -5.43
C SER A 145 -25.69 15.66 -6.21
N HIS A 146 -25.58 14.56 -6.96
CA HIS A 146 -26.70 14.01 -7.74
C HIS A 146 -27.95 13.71 -6.90
N PRO A 147 -27.90 12.86 -5.85
CA PRO A 147 -29.10 12.57 -5.06
C PRO A 147 -29.64 13.82 -4.35
N ILE A 148 -28.77 14.70 -3.87
CA ILE A 148 -29.19 15.96 -3.22
C ILE A 148 -29.94 16.85 -4.22
N LEU A 149 -29.41 17.04 -5.42
CA LEU A 149 -30.06 17.85 -6.46
C LEU A 149 -31.40 17.24 -6.89
N MET A 150 -31.46 15.92 -7.07
CA MET A 150 -32.68 15.19 -7.42
C MET A 150 -33.78 15.25 -6.35
N GLU A 151 -33.43 15.48 -5.08
CA GLU A 151 -34.40 15.63 -3.99
C GLU A 151 -34.81 17.08 -3.74
N THR A 152 -33.95 18.05 -4.05
CA THR A 152 -34.14 19.46 -3.63
C THR A 152 -34.50 20.40 -4.76
N VAL A 153 -33.83 20.32 -5.91
CA VAL A 153 -33.90 21.33 -6.98
C VAL A 153 -34.47 20.75 -8.27
N TRP A 154 -34.06 19.53 -8.62
CA TRP A 154 -34.34 18.94 -9.92
C TRP A 154 -35.68 18.20 -9.96
N VAL A 155 -36.47 18.52 -10.98
CA VAL A 155 -37.72 17.83 -11.26
C VAL A 155 -37.41 16.46 -11.86
N ARG A 156 -37.85 15.39 -11.20
CA ARG A 156 -37.58 14.00 -11.63
C ARG A 156 -37.98 13.70 -13.07
N GLY A 157 -39.11 14.23 -13.55
CA GLY A 157 -39.55 14.01 -14.93
C GLY A 157 -38.58 14.54 -16.00
N ILE A 158 -37.77 15.55 -15.66
CA ILE A 158 -36.82 16.20 -16.59
C ILE A 158 -35.41 15.65 -16.37
N TYR A 159 -34.95 15.65 -15.12
CA TYR A 159 -33.55 15.38 -14.78
C TYR A 159 -33.27 13.93 -14.40
N HIS A 160 -34.25 13.02 -14.41
CA HIS A 160 -33.94 11.62 -14.12
C HIS A 160 -32.97 11.08 -15.19
N PRO A 161 -31.82 10.51 -14.79
CA PRO A 161 -30.72 10.19 -15.71
C PRO A 161 -31.10 9.16 -16.78
N GLU A 162 -31.98 8.22 -16.46
CA GLU A 162 -32.38 7.14 -17.39
C GLU A 162 -33.68 7.41 -18.15
N VAL A 163 -34.73 7.90 -17.47
CA VAL A 163 -36.10 8.04 -18.02
C VAL A 163 -36.59 9.49 -18.16
N GLY A 164 -35.83 10.47 -17.67
CA GLY A 164 -36.22 11.88 -17.77
C GLY A 164 -36.13 12.39 -19.20
N TYR A 165 -36.88 13.43 -19.57
CA TYR A 165 -36.70 14.10 -20.85
C TYR A 165 -37.34 15.49 -20.83
N ASP A 166 -36.82 16.42 -21.65
CA ASP A 166 -37.40 17.75 -21.82
C ASP A 166 -37.79 18.07 -23.27
N LEU A 167 -39.11 18.07 -23.53
CA LEU A 167 -39.68 18.34 -24.86
C LEU A 167 -39.57 19.81 -25.28
N ASN A 168 -39.35 20.75 -24.35
CA ASN A 168 -39.26 22.18 -24.67
C ASN A 168 -38.02 22.52 -25.52
N TYR A 169 -37.02 21.62 -25.51
CA TYR A 169 -35.76 21.77 -26.22
C TYR A 169 -35.62 20.83 -27.42
N ALA A 170 -36.74 20.30 -27.93
CA ALA A 170 -36.73 19.53 -29.17
C ALA A 170 -36.43 20.45 -30.40
N PRO A 171 -35.74 19.95 -31.44
CA PRO A 171 -35.26 18.57 -31.61
C PRO A 171 -33.94 18.29 -30.85
N TRP A 172 -33.83 17.08 -30.31
CA TRP A 172 -32.62 16.60 -29.64
C TRP A 172 -31.64 15.94 -30.63
N PRO A 173 -30.38 15.72 -30.24
CA PRO A 173 -29.68 16.30 -29.09
C PRO A 173 -29.60 17.83 -29.15
N ALA A 174 -29.61 18.46 -27.97
CA ALA A 174 -29.54 19.91 -27.81
C ALA A 174 -28.19 20.36 -27.20
N PRO A 175 -27.61 21.48 -27.66
CA PRO A 175 -26.38 22.02 -27.09
C PRO A 175 -26.57 22.49 -25.64
N PRO A 176 -25.48 22.85 -24.93
CA PRO A 176 -25.55 23.52 -23.63
C PRO A 176 -26.53 24.71 -23.61
N VAL A 177 -27.46 24.72 -22.66
CA VAL A 177 -28.42 25.81 -22.42
C VAL A 177 -28.34 26.23 -20.95
N PHE A 178 -28.08 27.52 -20.71
CA PHE A 178 -28.03 28.08 -19.36
C PHE A 178 -29.38 28.72 -18.99
N PRO A 179 -29.88 28.55 -17.74
CA PRO A 179 -29.24 27.83 -16.62
C PRO A 179 -29.64 26.35 -16.49
N GLU A 180 -30.58 25.85 -17.29
CA GLU A 180 -31.27 24.57 -17.06
C GLU A 180 -30.42 23.35 -17.46
N HIS A 181 -29.94 23.29 -18.70
CA HIS A 181 -29.19 22.17 -19.26
C HIS A 181 -27.72 22.55 -19.53
N ILE A 182 -26.94 22.74 -18.46
CA ILE A 182 -25.57 23.28 -18.51
C ILE A 182 -24.65 22.51 -19.47
N LEU A 183 -24.83 21.19 -19.58
CA LEU A 183 -24.08 20.35 -20.53
C LEU A 183 -24.88 19.95 -21.77
N GLY A 184 -26.15 20.38 -21.86
CA GLY A 184 -27.07 20.06 -22.94
C GLY A 184 -27.89 18.78 -22.68
N LEU A 185 -28.57 18.34 -23.73
CA LEU A 185 -29.42 17.15 -23.73
C LEU A 185 -28.86 16.10 -24.68
N ASP A 186 -28.95 14.83 -24.31
CA ASP A 186 -28.57 13.70 -25.16
C ASP A 186 -29.56 13.45 -26.30
N GLY A 187 -29.31 12.43 -27.14
CA GLY A 187 -30.18 12.11 -28.27
C GLY A 187 -31.61 11.70 -27.91
N GLN A 188 -31.88 11.38 -26.64
CA GLN A 188 -33.20 11.03 -26.12
C GLN A 188 -33.83 12.17 -25.30
N GLY A 189 -33.19 13.34 -25.26
CA GLY A 189 -33.69 14.49 -24.50
C GLY A 189 -33.37 14.46 -23.01
N ARG A 190 -32.47 13.57 -22.57
CA ARG A 190 -32.04 13.44 -21.16
C ARG A 190 -30.93 14.42 -20.84
N ASP A 191 -30.96 14.99 -19.64
CA ASP A 191 -29.94 15.94 -19.18
C ASP A 191 -28.56 15.29 -18.99
N ILE A 192 -27.55 15.81 -19.68
CA ILE A 192 -26.18 15.24 -19.69
C ILE A 192 -25.48 15.46 -18.35
N LEU A 193 -25.73 16.58 -17.66
CA LEU A 193 -25.11 16.87 -16.37
C LEU A 193 -25.62 15.92 -15.29
N SER A 194 -26.94 15.71 -15.23
CA SER A 194 -27.56 14.74 -14.35
C SER A 194 -27.02 13.34 -14.61
N GLN A 195 -26.96 12.92 -15.88
CA GLN A 195 -26.35 11.65 -16.28
C GLN A 195 -24.90 11.52 -15.81
N LEU A 196 -24.10 12.58 -15.95
CA LEU A 196 -22.69 12.59 -15.56
C LEU A 196 -22.50 12.42 -14.06
N LEU A 197 -23.30 13.14 -13.25
CA LEU A 197 -23.25 13.05 -11.79
C LEU A 197 -23.78 11.69 -11.30
N ALA A 198 -24.88 11.20 -11.88
CA ALA A 198 -25.46 9.89 -11.59
C ALA A 198 -24.45 8.76 -11.82
N SER A 199 -23.71 8.82 -12.94
CA SER A 199 -22.69 7.84 -13.33
C SER A 199 -21.51 7.77 -12.36
N THR A 200 -21.33 8.75 -11.48
CA THR A 200 -20.18 8.77 -10.56
C THR A 200 -20.33 7.71 -9.45
N GLN A 201 -21.55 7.44 -8.99
CA GLN A 201 -21.82 6.46 -7.94
C GLN A 201 -21.44 5.01 -8.33
N PRO A 202 -21.91 4.46 -9.48
CA PRO A 202 -21.54 3.10 -9.88
C PRO A 202 -20.02 2.95 -10.07
N SER A 203 -19.33 3.97 -10.59
CA SER A 203 -17.86 3.95 -10.72
C SER A 203 -17.15 3.89 -9.36
N PHE A 204 -17.66 4.58 -8.33
CA PHE A 204 -17.14 4.43 -6.96
C PHE A 204 -17.41 3.04 -6.37
N VAL A 205 -18.57 2.45 -6.66
CA VAL A 205 -18.88 1.08 -6.23
C VAL A 205 -17.85 0.11 -6.80
N VAL A 206 -17.59 0.17 -8.12
CA VAL A 206 -16.56 -0.67 -8.78
C VAL A 206 -15.18 -0.43 -8.18
N ALA A 207 -14.78 0.84 -8.02
CA ALA A 207 -13.51 1.20 -7.44
C ALA A 207 -13.33 0.59 -6.05
N PHE A 208 -14.32 0.76 -5.17
CA PHE A 208 -14.24 0.30 -3.80
C PHE A 208 -14.23 -1.23 -3.69
N THR A 209 -15.14 -1.92 -4.40
CA THR A 209 -15.24 -3.38 -4.32
C THR A 209 -14.02 -4.05 -4.94
N ALA A 210 -13.52 -3.56 -6.08
CA ALA A 210 -12.30 -4.09 -6.71
C ALA A 210 -11.05 -3.88 -5.86
N ALA A 211 -10.91 -2.69 -5.24
CA ALA A 211 -9.83 -2.42 -4.31
C ALA A 211 -9.84 -3.41 -3.13
N LEU A 212 -11.00 -3.55 -2.48
CA LEU A 212 -11.14 -4.38 -1.28
C LEU A 212 -10.90 -5.86 -1.59
N THR A 213 -11.47 -6.39 -2.69
CA THR A 213 -11.27 -7.79 -3.05
C THR A 213 -9.85 -8.07 -3.52
N THR A 214 -9.22 -7.17 -4.27
CA THR A 214 -7.79 -7.31 -4.58
C THR A 214 -6.95 -7.35 -3.31
N ALA A 215 -7.21 -6.47 -2.34
CA ALA A 215 -6.46 -6.45 -1.09
C ALA A 215 -6.56 -7.80 -0.38
N VAL A 216 -7.77 -8.33 -0.24
CA VAL A 216 -8.02 -9.61 0.42
C VAL A 216 -7.38 -10.76 -0.35
N VAL A 217 -7.67 -10.90 -1.64
CA VAL A 217 -7.23 -12.04 -2.46
C VAL A 217 -5.71 -12.06 -2.61
N SER A 218 -5.09 -10.94 -2.97
CA SER A 218 -3.63 -10.87 -3.13
C SER A 218 -2.88 -11.12 -1.82
N THR A 219 -3.39 -10.61 -0.69
CA THR A 219 -2.80 -10.85 0.63
C THR A 219 -2.93 -12.30 1.05
N VAL A 220 -4.08 -12.93 0.82
CA VAL A 220 -4.29 -14.36 1.13
C VAL A 220 -3.37 -15.23 0.28
N PHE A 221 -3.33 -15.02 -1.04
CA PHE A 221 -2.46 -15.77 -1.95
C PHE A 221 -0.99 -15.64 -1.56
N ALA A 222 -0.53 -14.41 -1.33
CA ALA A 222 0.86 -14.14 -1.01
C ALA A 222 1.27 -14.65 0.36
N SER A 223 0.45 -14.45 1.39
CA SER A 223 0.79 -14.86 2.76
C SER A 223 0.78 -16.38 2.92
N LEU A 224 -0.22 -17.07 2.34
CA LEU A 224 -0.29 -18.53 2.38
C LEU A 224 0.86 -19.16 1.57
N GLY A 225 1.12 -18.67 0.35
CA GLY A 225 2.22 -19.17 -0.48
C GLY A 225 3.59 -18.96 0.18
N ALA A 226 3.85 -17.76 0.69
CA ALA A 226 5.15 -17.44 1.30
C ALA A 226 5.40 -18.17 2.63
N TYR A 227 4.36 -18.36 3.45
CA TYR A 227 4.50 -18.99 4.76
C TYR A 227 4.64 -20.52 4.65
N PHE A 228 3.70 -21.19 3.98
CA PHE A 228 3.68 -22.66 3.95
C PHE A 228 4.72 -23.25 2.99
N ARG A 229 5.11 -22.50 1.95
CA ARG A 229 6.05 -22.96 0.90
C ARG A 229 5.59 -24.29 0.27
N GLY A 230 6.41 -24.87 -0.62
CA GLY A 230 6.18 -26.21 -1.16
C GLY A 230 4.94 -26.34 -2.08
N PRO A 231 4.10 -27.39 -1.94
CA PRO A 231 3.05 -27.68 -2.92
C PRO A 231 1.91 -26.65 -2.92
N LEU A 232 1.54 -26.09 -1.76
CA LEU A 232 0.52 -25.03 -1.69
C LEU A 232 0.99 -23.80 -2.46
N ASP A 233 2.24 -23.42 -2.25
CA ASP A 233 2.88 -22.30 -2.95
C ASP A 233 2.95 -22.53 -4.46
N ALA A 234 3.28 -23.75 -4.89
CA ALA A 234 3.27 -24.14 -6.30
C ALA A 234 1.87 -24.02 -6.93
N VAL A 235 0.82 -24.49 -6.24
CA VAL A 235 -0.58 -24.37 -6.72
C VAL A 235 -0.99 -22.91 -6.84
N LEU A 236 -0.76 -22.10 -5.80
CA LEU A 236 -1.13 -20.67 -5.80
C LEU A 236 -0.35 -19.88 -6.86
N SER A 237 0.94 -20.16 -7.03
CA SER A 237 1.76 -19.55 -8.09
C SER A 237 1.24 -19.95 -9.47
N ASN A 238 0.98 -21.24 -9.72
CA ASN A 238 0.47 -21.71 -11.00
C ASN A 238 -0.88 -21.07 -11.36
N ILE A 239 -1.78 -20.89 -10.39
CA ILE A 239 -3.04 -20.14 -10.60
C ILE A 239 -2.73 -18.70 -11.01
N SER A 240 -1.81 -18.05 -10.31
CA SER A 240 -1.45 -16.65 -10.59
C SER A 240 -0.81 -16.49 -11.97
N ASP A 241 0.08 -17.42 -12.35
CA ASP A 241 0.78 -17.45 -13.63
C ASP A 241 -0.20 -17.74 -14.79
N ALA A 242 -1.17 -18.64 -14.58
CA ALA A 242 -2.22 -18.92 -15.56
C ALA A 242 -3.14 -17.70 -15.77
N LEU A 243 -3.51 -16.99 -14.70
CA LEU A 243 -4.31 -15.77 -14.81
C LEU A 243 -3.52 -14.61 -15.42
N LEU A 244 -2.20 -14.54 -15.22
CA LEU A 244 -1.35 -13.51 -15.83
C LEU A 244 -1.30 -13.62 -17.36
N LEU A 245 -1.44 -14.83 -17.91
CA LEU A 245 -1.45 -15.07 -19.36
C LEU A 245 -2.62 -14.39 -20.06
N ILE A 246 -3.74 -14.22 -19.36
CA ILE A 246 -4.97 -13.61 -19.90
C ILE A 246 -5.14 -12.22 -19.29
N PRO A 247 -5.06 -11.13 -20.08
CA PRO A 247 -5.31 -9.80 -19.56
C PRO A 247 -6.70 -9.71 -18.92
N VAL A 248 -6.77 -9.37 -17.62
CA VAL A 248 -8.02 -9.29 -16.86
C VAL A 248 -9.09 -8.44 -17.57
N PRO A 249 -8.78 -7.27 -18.16
CA PRO A 249 -9.77 -6.50 -18.93
C PRO A 249 -10.38 -7.27 -20.11
N ILE A 250 -9.58 -8.07 -20.83
CA ILE A 250 -10.06 -8.90 -21.95
C ILE A 250 -10.99 -10.00 -21.43
N LEU A 251 -10.60 -10.66 -20.35
CA LEU A 251 -11.44 -11.67 -19.71
C LEU A 251 -12.79 -11.08 -19.26
N MET A 252 -12.78 -9.84 -18.75
CA MET A 252 -14.01 -9.12 -18.39
C MET A 252 -14.87 -8.78 -19.59
N ILE A 253 -14.31 -8.48 -20.76
CA ILE A 253 -15.09 -8.30 -22.00
C ILE A 253 -15.79 -9.62 -22.38
N ILE A 254 -15.08 -10.74 -22.30
CA ILE A 254 -15.64 -12.06 -22.65
C ILE A 254 -16.80 -12.40 -21.70
N ILE A 255 -16.58 -12.26 -20.39
CA ILE A 255 -17.62 -12.51 -19.37
C ILE A 255 -18.77 -11.51 -19.54
N GLY A 256 -18.45 -10.25 -19.78
CA GLY A 256 -19.42 -9.18 -20.00
C GLY A 256 -20.32 -9.46 -21.20
N SER A 257 -19.77 -9.88 -22.34
CA SER A 257 -20.58 -10.13 -23.54
C SER A 257 -21.69 -11.16 -23.34
N ARG A 258 -21.55 -12.09 -22.38
CA ARG A 258 -22.56 -13.11 -22.08
C ARG A 258 -23.40 -12.81 -20.84
N PHE A 259 -22.82 -12.17 -19.83
CA PHE A 259 -23.40 -12.05 -18.48
C PHE A 259 -23.50 -10.61 -17.96
N TYR A 260 -23.04 -9.59 -18.68
CA TYR A 260 -23.02 -8.22 -18.16
C TYR A 260 -24.41 -7.70 -17.80
N SER A 261 -25.46 -8.18 -18.47
CA SER A 261 -26.84 -7.84 -18.12
C SER A 261 -27.25 -8.23 -16.69
N GLU A 262 -26.56 -9.21 -16.12
CA GLU A 262 -26.83 -9.77 -14.78
C GLU A 262 -25.83 -9.27 -13.72
N ILE A 263 -24.69 -8.73 -14.15
CA ILE A 263 -23.58 -8.29 -13.27
C ILE A 263 -23.72 -6.79 -13.02
N GLY A 264 -23.98 -6.39 -11.78
CA GLY A 264 -23.94 -4.99 -11.38
C GLY A 264 -22.53 -4.48 -11.11
N SER A 265 -22.40 -3.18 -10.87
CA SER A 265 -21.11 -2.56 -10.52
C SER A 265 -20.47 -3.20 -9.29
N LEU A 266 -21.27 -3.65 -8.31
CA LEU A 266 -20.77 -4.39 -7.16
C LEU A 266 -20.13 -5.71 -7.60
N GLU A 267 -20.89 -6.55 -8.31
CA GLU A 267 -20.44 -7.85 -8.78
C GLU A 267 -19.26 -7.74 -9.75
N PHE A 268 -19.26 -6.72 -10.61
CA PHE A 268 -18.18 -6.43 -11.54
C PHE A 268 -16.88 -6.14 -10.79
N GLY A 269 -16.91 -5.21 -9.82
CA GLY A 269 -15.71 -4.90 -9.05
C GLY A 269 -15.24 -6.06 -8.17
N LEU A 270 -16.17 -6.85 -7.58
CA LEU A 270 -15.81 -8.08 -6.86
C LEU A 270 -15.05 -9.05 -7.78
N LEU A 271 -15.62 -9.35 -8.95
CA LEU A 271 -15.04 -10.28 -9.91
C LEU A 271 -13.71 -9.78 -10.46
N TYR A 272 -13.64 -8.51 -10.87
CA TYR A 272 -12.41 -7.89 -11.35
C TYR A 272 -11.31 -7.99 -10.29
N GLY A 273 -11.61 -7.61 -9.05
CA GLY A 273 -10.62 -7.61 -7.99
C GLY A 273 -10.22 -9.01 -7.51
N ILE A 274 -11.06 -10.05 -7.69
CA ILE A 274 -10.65 -11.45 -7.51
C ILE A 274 -9.62 -11.84 -8.57
N LEU A 275 -9.91 -11.58 -9.85
CA LEU A 275 -9.02 -11.93 -10.96
C LEU A 275 -7.71 -11.15 -10.92
N ALA A 276 -7.77 -9.84 -10.69
CA ALA A 276 -6.59 -8.98 -10.55
C ALA A 276 -5.80 -9.32 -9.27
N GLY A 277 -6.50 -9.59 -8.17
CA GLY A 277 -5.92 -9.97 -6.89
C GLY A 277 -5.15 -11.28 -6.94
N ALA A 278 -5.71 -12.28 -7.62
CA ALA A 278 -5.12 -13.61 -7.78
C ALA A 278 -4.06 -13.69 -8.91
N SER A 279 -3.86 -12.64 -9.71
CA SER A 279 -2.89 -12.61 -10.81
C SER A 279 -1.66 -11.79 -10.45
N SER A 280 -1.46 -10.65 -11.12
CA SER A 280 -0.29 -9.78 -10.97
C SER A 280 -0.07 -9.30 -9.53
N ALA A 281 -1.14 -8.96 -8.80
CA ALA A 281 -1.04 -8.49 -7.43
C ALA A 281 -0.52 -9.59 -6.49
N ALA A 282 -1.03 -10.82 -6.60
CA ALA A 282 -0.55 -11.96 -5.81
C ALA A 282 0.95 -12.22 -6.02
N ILE A 283 1.43 -12.16 -7.27
CA ILE A 283 2.84 -12.40 -7.61
C ILE A 283 3.75 -11.36 -6.94
N VAL A 284 3.40 -10.08 -7.06
CA VAL A 284 4.20 -8.99 -6.47
C VAL A 284 4.16 -9.06 -4.95
N MET A 285 2.99 -9.28 -4.36
CA MET A 285 2.85 -9.44 -2.90
C MET A 285 3.62 -10.64 -2.38
N ARG A 286 3.63 -11.76 -3.11
CA ARG A 286 4.36 -12.98 -2.72
C ARG A 286 5.86 -12.74 -2.70
N SER A 287 6.41 -12.06 -3.71
CA SER A 287 7.82 -11.66 -3.74
C SER A 287 8.21 -10.85 -2.49
N HIS A 288 7.35 -9.92 -2.08
CA HIS A 288 7.55 -9.14 -0.86
C HIS A 288 7.40 -9.99 0.41
N ALA A 289 6.39 -10.86 0.47
CA ALA A 289 6.13 -11.75 1.59
C ALA A 289 7.29 -12.72 1.83
N LEU A 290 7.86 -13.32 0.77
CA LEU A 290 9.02 -14.20 0.85
C LEU A 290 10.25 -13.49 1.45
N LYS A 291 10.45 -12.20 1.11
CA LYS A 291 11.53 -11.40 1.71
C LYS A 291 11.30 -11.17 3.21
N LEU A 292 10.06 -10.84 3.60
CA LEU A 292 9.70 -10.65 5.00
C LEU A 292 9.88 -11.92 5.83
N MET A 293 9.57 -13.09 5.26
CA MET A 293 9.75 -14.37 5.94
C MET A 293 11.21 -14.69 6.27
N ASN A 294 12.19 -14.05 5.62
CA ASN A 294 13.62 -14.23 5.89
C ASN A 294 14.17 -13.22 6.91
N TRP A 295 13.32 -12.39 7.53
CA TRP A 295 13.77 -11.41 8.51
C TRP A 295 13.99 -12.03 9.92
N PRO A 296 15.01 -11.58 10.69
CA PRO A 296 15.38 -12.22 11.97
C PRO A 296 14.27 -12.29 13.01
N PHE A 297 13.33 -11.33 13.01
CA PHE A 297 12.23 -11.36 13.97
C PHE A 297 11.17 -12.42 13.64
N MET A 298 11.05 -12.85 12.37
CA MET A 298 10.15 -13.94 11.98
C MET A 298 10.67 -15.26 12.55
N GLU A 299 11.97 -15.52 12.35
CA GLU A 299 12.66 -16.68 12.91
C GLU A 299 12.60 -16.67 14.45
N ALA A 300 12.84 -15.53 15.09
CA ALA A 300 12.68 -15.40 16.54
C ALA A 300 11.25 -15.71 17.00
N ALA A 301 10.22 -15.25 16.28
CA ALA A 301 8.83 -15.56 16.61
C ALA A 301 8.53 -17.06 16.52
N GLU A 302 9.03 -17.74 15.48
CA GLU A 302 8.90 -19.19 15.31
C GLU A 302 9.61 -19.96 16.44
N LEU A 303 10.84 -19.58 16.78
CA LEU A 303 11.61 -20.20 17.87
C LEU A 303 10.93 -20.04 19.24
N THR A 304 10.15 -18.98 19.44
CA THR A 304 9.34 -18.77 20.65
C THR A 304 8.01 -19.56 20.67
N GLY A 305 7.73 -20.35 19.64
CA GLY A 305 6.54 -21.19 19.54
C GLY A 305 5.30 -20.48 18.99
N ALA A 306 5.47 -19.36 18.26
CA ALA A 306 4.34 -18.70 17.61
C ALA A 306 3.73 -19.58 16.51
N GLY A 307 2.40 -19.75 16.54
CA GLY A 307 1.69 -20.54 15.53
C GLY A 307 1.58 -19.84 14.16
N PRO A 308 1.29 -20.58 13.07
CA PRO A 308 1.15 -20.05 11.71
C PRO A 308 0.23 -18.85 11.57
N GLY A 309 -0.99 -18.96 12.10
CA GLY A 309 -1.97 -17.88 12.03
C GLY A 309 -1.53 -16.62 12.79
N TYR A 310 -0.75 -16.77 13.86
CA TYR A 310 -0.18 -15.65 14.61
C TYR A 310 0.89 -14.94 13.77
N ILE A 311 1.83 -15.69 13.18
CA ILE A 311 2.89 -15.13 12.33
C ILE A 311 2.28 -14.39 11.14
N ILE A 312 1.33 -15.03 10.45
CA ILE A 312 0.69 -14.44 9.28
C ILE A 312 -0.06 -13.14 9.65
N SER A 313 -0.98 -13.20 10.62
CA SER A 313 -1.85 -12.06 10.92
C SER A 313 -1.17 -10.94 11.71
N ARG A 314 -0.18 -11.26 12.55
CA ARG A 314 0.46 -10.29 13.45
C ARG A 314 1.74 -9.71 12.90
N HIS A 315 2.46 -10.48 12.08
CA HIS A 315 3.76 -10.09 11.54
C HIS A 315 3.71 -9.92 10.03
N LEU A 316 3.31 -10.94 9.26
CA LEU A 316 3.44 -10.89 7.79
C LEU A 316 2.48 -9.87 7.16
N VAL A 317 1.17 -10.02 7.37
CA VAL A 317 0.14 -9.18 6.75
C VAL A 317 0.30 -7.69 7.09
N PRO A 318 0.50 -7.28 8.36
CA PRO A 318 0.65 -5.87 8.70
C PRO A 318 1.84 -5.18 8.00
N HIS A 319 2.94 -5.90 7.78
CA HIS A 319 4.12 -5.36 7.08
C HIS A 319 3.91 -5.26 5.56
N MET A 320 2.93 -5.98 5.00
CA MET A 320 2.59 -5.90 3.58
C MET A 320 1.57 -4.81 3.27
N LEU A 321 0.85 -4.28 4.27
CA LEU A 321 -0.24 -3.31 4.07
C LEU A 321 0.13 -2.09 3.19
N PRO A 322 1.32 -1.47 3.31
CA PRO A 322 1.69 -0.36 2.43
C PRO A 322 1.72 -0.76 0.95
N LEU A 323 2.29 -1.94 0.66
CA LEU A 323 2.34 -2.47 -0.71
C LEU A 323 0.95 -2.87 -1.21
N VAL A 324 0.14 -3.48 -0.34
CA VAL A 324 -1.27 -3.82 -0.63
C VAL A 324 -2.05 -2.57 -1.03
N ALA A 325 -1.89 -1.46 -0.30
CA ALA A 325 -2.56 -0.20 -0.60
C ALA A 325 -2.19 0.35 -2.00
N VAL A 326 -0.93 0.20 -2.43
CA VAL A 326 -0.52 0.53 -3.81
C VAL A 326 -1.34 -0.27 -4.83
N HIS A 327 -1.44 -1.59 -4.63
CA HIS A 327 -2.10 -2.48 -5.60
C HIS A 327 -3.61 -2.30 -5.58
N MET A 328 -4.22 -1.96 -4.45
CA MET A 328 -5.63 -1.55 -4.39
C MET A 328 -5.90 -0.43 -5.40
N MET A 329 -5.09 0.64 -5.38
CA MET A 329 -5.27 1.81 -6.25
C MET A 329 -5.00 1.50 -7.73
N LEU A 330 -4.01 0.66 -8.02
CA LEU A 330 -3.74 0.21 -9.39
C LEU A 330 -4.87 -0.66 -9.94
N THR A 331 -5.42 -1.57 -9.13
CA THR A 331 -6.59 -2.37 -9.53
C THR A 331 -7.79 -1.50 -9.81
N VAL A 332 -8.09 -0.49 -8.97
CA VAL A 332 -9.20 0.44 -9.24
C VAL A 332 -9.08 1.06 -10.62
N THR A 333 -7.88 1.54 -10.95
CA THR A 333 -7.60 2.16 -12.25
C THR A 333 -7.96 1.21 -13.39
N GLY A 334 -7.52 -0.05 -13.31
CA GLY A 334 -7.84 -1.07 -14.32
C GLY A 334 -9.32 -1.46 -14.35
N ALA A 335 -9.96 -1.58 -13.19
CA ALA A 335 -11.36 -2.00 -13.06
C ALA A 335 -12.32 -0.99 -13.69
N VAL A 336 -12.14 0.30 -13.36
CA VAL A 336 -13.00 1.38 -13.87
C VAL A 336 -12.81 1.56 -15.38
N VAL A 337 -11.57 1.49 -15.86
CA VAL A 337 -11.29 1.53 -17.30
C VAL A 337 -11.91 0.33 -18.01
N ALA A 338 -11.81 -0.88 -17.44
CA ALA A 338 -12.41 -2.07 -18.02
C ALA A 338 -13.95 -1.98 -18.06
N GLU A 339 -14.60 -1.57 -16.97
CA GLU A 339 -16.06 -1.39 -16.91
C GLU A 339 -16.51 -0.36 -17.95
N GLY A 340 -15.86 0.81 -17.96
CA GLY A 340 -16.18 1.89 -18.88
C GLY A 340 -15.95 1.51 -20.34
N PHE A 341 -14.90 0.74 -20.63
CA PHE A 341 -14.62 0.25 -21.98
C PHE A 341 -15.65 -0.78 -22.45
N ILE A 342 -16.04 -1.72 -21.59
CA ILE A 342 -17.11 -2.70 -21.90
C ILE A 342 -18.44 -1.99 -22.15
N ALA A 343 -18.76 -1.00 -21.33
CA ALA A 343 -19.95 -0.19 -21.49
C ALA A 343 -19.92 0.66 -22.78
N PHE A 344 -18.76 1.22 -23.10
CA PHE A 344 -18.53 1.92 -24.37
C PHE A 344 -18.71 0.99 -25.59
N LEU A 345 -18.36 -0.29 -25.50
CA LEU A 345 -18.59 -1.26 -26.56
C LEU A 345 -20.06 -1.66 -26.75
N GLY A 346 -20.98 -1.10 -25.95
CA GLY A 346 -22.41 -1.44 -26.00
C GLY A 346 -22.72 -2.82 -25.41
N LEU A 347 -21.77 -3.40 -24.66
CA LEU A 347 -21.98 -4.66 -23.94
C LEU A 347 -22.65 -4.44 -22.58
N ALA A 348 -22.82 -3.20 -22.16
CA ALA A 348 -23.58 -2.85 -20.97
C ALA A 348 -25.08 -2.80 -21.25
N THR A 349 -25.88 -3.21 -20.28
CA THR A 349 -27.33 -3.02 -20.36
C THR A 349 -27.71 -1.56 -20.19
N GLU A 350 -28.71 -1.11 -20.94
CA GLU A 350 -29.25 0.25 -20.88
C GLU A 350 -29.78 0.65 -19.48
N ALA A 351 -30.10 -0.34 -18.65
CA ALA A 351 -30.65 -0.16 -17.30
C ALA A 351 -29.62 0.34 -16.26
N ARG A 352 -28.36 0.57 -16.65
CA ARG A 352 -27.32 1.04 -15.72
C ARG A 352 -26.46 2.11 -16.37
N LEU A 353 -26.74 3.36 -16.04
CA LEU A 353 -25.98 4.49 -16.55
C LEU A 353 -24.58 4.56 -15.93
N ASN A 354 -23.54 4.60 -16.77
CA ASN A 354 -22.17 4.93 -16.39
C ASN A 354 -21.54 5.78 -17.51
N TRP A 355 -20.33 6.32 -17.29
CA TRP A 355 -19.70 7.18 -18.29
C TRP A 355 -19.42 6.46 -19.62
N GLY A 356 -19.18 5.14 -19.60
CA GLY A 356 -19.01 4.35 -20.82
C GLY A 356 -20.29 4.25 -21.64
N THR A 357 -21.45 4.02 -21.00
CA THR A 357 -22.74 3.99 -21.69
C THR A 357 -23.14 5.36 -22.23
N MET A 358 -22.79 6.45 -21.53
CA MET A 358 -22.97 7.81 -22.06
C MET A 358 -22.20 8.02 -23.38
N VAL A 359 -20.94 7.57 -23.45
CA VAL A 359 -20.12 7.66 -24.67
C VAL A 359 -20.68 6.76 -25.78
N TYR A 360 -21.12 5.54 -25.45
CA TYR A 360 -21.76 4.63 -26.40
C TYR A 360 -23.02 5.24 -27.01
N ASN A 361 -23.90 5.80 -26.17
CA ASN A 361 -25.13 6.46 -26.61
C ASN A 361 -24.82 7.64 -27.54
N ALA A 362 -23.87 8.50 -27.14
CA ALA A 362 -23.44 9.64 -27.94
C ALA A 362 -22.92 9.22 -29.33
N ILE A 363 -22.06 8.20 -29.40
CA ILE A 363 -21.50 7.71 -30.66
C ILE A 363 -22.54 6.98 -31.52
N SER A 364 -23.47 6.26 -30.91
CA SER A 364 -24.57 5.62 -31.65
C SER A 364 -25.46 6.67 -32.32
N PHE A 365 -25.69 7.81 -31.67
CA PHE A 365 -26.44 8.92 -32.24
C PHE A 365 -25.69 9.70 -33.33
N LEU A 366 -24.34 9.68 -33.37
CA LEU A 366 -23.57 10.33 -34.44
C LEU A 366 -23.91 9.79 -35.84
N GLN A 367 -24.35 8.52 -35.92
CA GLN A 367 -24.77 7.91 -37.19
C GLN A 367 -26.03 8.53 -37.75
N ILE A 368 -26.87 9.11 -36.88
CA ILE A 368 -28.16 9.72 -37.23
C ILE A 368 -28.00 11.24 -37.36
N LYS A 369 -27.25 11.87 -36.47
CA LYS A 369 -27.04 13.32 -36.41
C LYS A 369 -25.54 13.65 -36.30
N PRO A 370 -24.89 14.09 -37.38
CA PRO A 370 -23.45 14.39 -37.39
C PRO A 370 -23.04 15.59 -36.52
N ASP A 371 -23.95 16.55 -36.29
CA ASP A 371 -23.73 17.77 -35.50
C ASP A 371 -23.99 17.56 -33.99
N LEU A 372 -23.35 16.55 -33.42
CA LEU A 372 -23.51 16.22 -31.99
C LEU A 372 -22.85 17.29 -31.09
N PRO A 373 -23.53 17.76 -30.03
CA PRO A 373 -22.90 18.63 -29.04
C PRO A 373 -21.66 17.99 -28.41
N TRP A 374 -20.55 18.73 -28.40
CA TRP A 374 -19.24 18.25 -27.92
C TRP A 374 -19.29 17.67 -26.49
N ALA A 375 -20.18 18.23 -25.64
CA ALA A 375 -20.31 17.86 -24.24
C ALA A 375 -20.74 16.40 -24.04
N GLN A 376 -21.48 15.81 -24.99
CA GLN A 376 -21.96 14.42 -24.89
C GLN A 376 -20.84 13.38 -24.89
N ILE A 377 -19.75 13.68 -25.60
CA ILE A 377 -18.60 12.76 -25.70
C ILE A 377 -17.51 13.19 -24.73
N LEU A 378 -17.18 14.49 -24.72
CA LEU A 378 -16.05 14.98 -23.95
C LEU A 378 -16.28 14.90 -22.43
N ALA A 379 -17.48 15.24 -21.94
CA ALA A 379 -17.75 15.24 -20.50
C ALA A 379 -17.63 13.84 -19.85
N PRO A 380 -18.28 12.78 -20.36
CA PRO A 380 -18.11 11.44 -19.79
C PRO A 380 -16.71 10.88 -20.03
N SER A 381 -16.08 11.14 -21.18
CA SER A 381 -14.71 10.66 -21.49
C SER A 381 -13.65 11.26 -20.56
N LEU A 382 -13.75 12.57 -20.30
CA LEU A 382 -12.86 13.26 -19.35
C LEU A 382 -13.12 12.78 -17.94
N SER A 383 -14.38 12.55 -17.56
CA SER A 383 -14.73 12.06 -16.23
C SER A 383 -14.13 10.67 -15.97
N LEU A 384 -14.30 9.74 -16.92
CA LEU A 384 -13.69 8.41 -16.85
C LEU A 384 -12.17 8.47 -16.74
N SER A 385 -11.52 9.28 -17.60
CA SER A 385 -10.07 9.40 -17.65
C SER A 385 -9.49 10.04 -16.38
N LEU A 386 -10.09 11.13 -15.91
CA LEU A 386 -9.65 11.84 -14.71
C LEU A 386 -9.90 11.01 -13.45
N PHE A 387 -11.01 10.28 -13.40
CA PHE A 387 -11.30 9.38 -12.28
C PHE A 387 -10.27 8.25 -12.20
N ALA A 388 -9.98 7.57 -13.31
CA ALA A 388 -8.94 6.55 -13.36
C ALA A 388 -7.55 7.12 -13.02
N ALA A 389 -7.21 8.29 -13.59
CA ALA A 389 -5.95 8.97 -13.29
C ALA A 389 -5.82 9.35 -11.81
N ALA A 390 -6.91 9.71 -11.15
CA ALA A 390 -6.90 10.08 -9.73
C ALA A 390 -6.38 8.94 -8.85
N PHE A 391 -6.90 7.72 -9.04
CA PHE A 391 -6.43 6.53 -8.32
C PHE A 391 -5.00 6.16 -8.71
N TYR A 392 -4.65 6.26 -9.98
CA TYR A 392 -3.29 6.01 -10.44
C TYR A 392 -2.27 6.96 -9.78
N PHE A 393 -2.58 8.25 -9.67
CA PHE A 393 -1.71 9.22 -9.01
C PHE A 393 -1.57 8.96 -7.51
N VAL A 394 -2.65 8.54 -6.84
CA VAL A 394 -2.58 8.10 -5.44
C VAL A 394 -1.69 6.86 -5.31
N ALA A 395 -1.80 5.90 -6.23
CA ALA A 395 -0.95 4.71 -6.25
C ALA A 395 0.54 5.07 -6.34
N ARG A 396 0.90 6.03 -7.20
CA ARG A 396 2.27 6.55 -7.33
C ARG A 396 2.77 7.16 -6.00
N GLY A 397 1.95 7.96 -5.33
CA GLY A 397 2.31 8.50 -4.02
C GLY A 397 2.49 7.42 -2.95
N LEU A 398 1.68 6.37 -2.98
CA LEU A 398 1.82 5.22 -2.08
C LEU A 398 3.08 4.38 -2.37
N GLN A 399 3.53 4.32 -3.64
CA GLN A 399 4.78 3.65 -4.00
C GLN A 399 5.98 4.33 -3.34
N ASP A 400 6.02 5.66 -3.35
CA ASP A 400 7.10 6.42 -2.70
C ASP A 400 7.13 6.17 -1.18
N VAL A 401 5.96 6.01 -0.56
CA VAL A 401 5.83 5.68 0.87
C VAL A 401 6.25 4.23 1.17
N ALA A 402 5.99 3.31 0.23
CA ALA A 402 6.32 1.90 0.36
C ALA A 402 7.81 1.60 0.10
N ASP A 403 8.55 2.47 -0.58
CA ASP A 403 9.98 2.29 -0.83
C ASP A 403 10.84 2.65 0.39
N PRO A 404 11.58 1.69 1.00
CA PRO A 404 12.44 1.95 2.14
C PRO A 404 13.70 2.77 1.80
N ARG A 405 14.14 2.83 0.54
CA ARG A 405 15.33 3.62 0.14
C ARG A 405 15.09 5.12 0.29
N ILE A 406 13.89 5.56 -0.09
CA ILE A 406 13.46 6.96 0.00
C ILE A 406 13.37 7.42 1.47
N LYS A 407 13.15 6.49 2.40
CA LYS A 407 13.13 6.75 3.85
C LYS A 407 14.52 6.88 4.48
N GLY A 408 15.58 6.41 3.81
CA GLY A 408 16.95 6.42 4.35
C GLY A 408 17.82 7.60 3.88
N GLU A 409 17.40 8.31 2.81
CA GLU A 409 18.16 9.41 2.21
C GLU A 409 17.73 10.81 2.71
N ARG A 410 16.78 10.91 3.64
CA ARG A 410 16.22 12.17 4.18
C ARG A 410 15.94 12.04 5.66
#